data_AF-A0A2W5XTT6-F1
#
_entry.id   AF-A0A2W5XTT6-F1
#
_cell.length_a   1.000
_cell.length_b   1.000
_cell.length_c   1.000
_cell.angle_alpha   90.00
_cell.angle_beta   90.00
_cell.angle_gamma   90.00
#
_symmetry.space_group_name_H-M   'P 1'
#
loop_
_entity.id
_entity.type
_entity.pdbx_description
1 polymer ?
#
loop_
_entity_poly.entity_id
_entity_poly.type
_entity_poly.pdbx_seq_one_letter_code
_entity_poly.pdbx_strand_id
1 'polypeptide(L)'
;MTARRAGRLPVWERLRAHDRRPLQVEPVQSVALDEVEVVDGDLPQLDGATVFDVWADAGGFQLRAALIRESRAVPFLVRAARLRIEDSDGRLEALLGERRPVATVGELERQACACRGISADAVYGAVARGCRTVDQLKRATRVAFGECQGRRCVPWLAERLELAPDDPRAQLRPRPPLVPVPASILAAFAGTRP
;
A
#
# COMPACT_ATOMS: atom_id res chain seq x y z
N MET A 1 -26.70 3.51 -19.34
CA MET A 1 -25.58 3.99 -20.17
C MET A 1 -24.27 3.55 -19.55
N THR A 2 -23.83 2.36 -19.91
CA THR A 2 -22.59 1.69 -19.49
C THR A 2 -21.41 2.38 -20.15
N ALA A 3 -20.71 3.22 -19.39
CA ALA A 3 -19.48 3.84 -19.87
C ALA A 3 -18.44 2.74 -20.12
N ARG A 4 -18.21 2.46 -21.41
CA ARG A 4 -17.04 1.73 -21.91
C ARG A 4 -15.78 2.31 -21.25
N ARG A 5 -15.26 1.66 -20.21
CA ARG A 5 -13.81 1.70 -19.88
C ARG A 5 -13.03 0.67 -20.72
N ALA A 6 -13.48 0.45 -21.95
CA ALA A 6 -12.66 -0.15 -22.98
C ALA A 6 -11.63 0.89 -23.40
N GLY A 7 -10.35 0.59 -23.26
CA GLY A 7 -9.29 1.37 -23.88
C GLY A 7 -8.38 2.10 -22.90
N ARG A 8 -7.60 1.33 -22.15
CA ARG A 8 -6.16 1.47 -22.00
C ARG A 8 -5.75 0.38 -21.02
N LEU A 9 -4.97 -0.59 -21.49
CA LEU A 9 -4.12 -1.39 -20.60
C LEU A 9 -3.38 -0.42 -19.66
N PRO A 10 -2.94 -0.84 -18.45
CA PRO A 10 -1.93 -0.08 -17.73
C PRO A 10 -0.87 0.31 -18.74
N VAL A 11 -0.43 1.58 -18.75
CA VAL A 11 0.61 1.98 -19.70
C VAL A 11 1.88 1.27 -19.24
N TRP A 12 2.08 0.04 -19.67
CA TRP A 12 3.20 -0.82 -19.28
C TRP A 12 4.51 -0.13 -19.59
N GLU A 13 4.53 0.67 -20.66
CA GLU A 13 5.60 1.57 -21.07
C GLU A 13 5.98 2.64 -20.03
N ARG A 14 5.13 2.91 -19.04
CA ARG A 14 5.39 3.83 -17.91
C ARG A 14 5.88 3.10 -16.66
N LEU A 15 5.71 1.78 -16.58
CA LEU A 15 6.25 0.98 -15.49
C LEU A 15 7.76 0.79 -15.68
N ARG A 16 8.47 0.70 -14.56
CA ARG A 16 9.92 0.54 -14.52
C ARG A 16 10.26 -0.63 -13.62
N ALA A 17 11.32 -1.35 -13.96
CA ALA A 17 11.94 -2.32 -13.07
C ALA A 17 12.49 -1.62 -11.81
N HIS A 18 12.86 -2.40 -10.80
CA HIS A 18 13.44 -1.88 -9.56
C HIS A 18 14.68 -1.00 -9.79
N ASP A 19 15.45 -1.27 -10.85
CA ASP A 19 16.63 -0.51 -11.29
C ASP A 19 16.31 0.69 -12.20
N ARG A 20 15.03 1.08 -12.30
CA ARG A 20 14.50 2.19 -13.12
C ARG A 20 14.60 2.00 -14.64
N ARG A 21 14.96 0.82 -15.15
CA ARG A 21 14.87 0.53 -16.60
C ARG A 21 13.41 0.31 -17.04
N PRO A 22 13.04 0.63 -18.30
CA PRO A 22 11.74 0.26 -18.86
C PRO A 22 11.50 -1.24 -18.78
N LEU A 23 10.27 -1.66 -18.44
CA LEU A 23 9.90 -3.06 -18.52
C LEU A 23 9.82 -3.50 -20.00
N GLN A 24 10.39 -4.65 -20.31
CA GLN A 24 10.15 -5.37 -21.54
C GLN A 24 8.79 -6.06 -21.42
N VAL A 25 7.82 -5.62 -22.21
CA VAL A 25 6.44 -6.06 -22.13
C VAL A 25 6.21 -7.14 -23.18
N GLU A 26 5.82 -8.32 -22.73
CA GLU A 26 5.43 -9.40 -23.62
C GLU A 26 4.04 -9.20 -24.23
N PRO A 27 3.72 -9.94 -25.31
CA PRO A 27 2.36 -10.00 -25.81
C PRO A 27 1.36 -10.38 -24.72
N VAL A 28 0.22 -9.70 -24.71
CA VAL A 28 -0.87 -9.97 -23.75
C VAL A 28 -1.43 -11.36 -24.00
N GLN A 29 -1.43 -12.17 -22.94
CA GLN A 29 -1.99 -13.51 -22.94
C GLN A 29 -3.42 -13.47 -22.43
N SER A 30 -4.34 -14.23 -23.06
CA SER A 30 -5.72 -14.34 -22.59
C SER A 30 -5.93 -15.67 -21.87
N VAL A 31 -6.50 -15.63 -20.68
CA VAL A 31 -6.74 -16.81 -19.83
C VAL A 31 -8.20 -16.84 -19.43
N ALA A 32 -8.82 -18.01 -19.46
CA ALA A 32 -10.18 -18.24 -18.96
C ALA A 32 -10.15 -19.27 -17.82
N LEU A 33 -10.76 -18.93 -16.70
CA LEU A 33 -10.81 -19.74 -15.49
C LEU A 33 -12.27 -19.87 -15.03
N ASP A 34 -12.63 -20.97 -14.37
CA ASP A 34 -13.96 -21.10 -13.76
C ASP A 34 -14.08 -20.24 -12.48
N GLU A 35 -12.99 -20.15 -11.73
CA GLU A 35 -12.86 -19.31 -10.55
C GLU A 35 -11.43 -18.75 -10.52
N VAL A 36 -11.32 -17.48 -10.17
CA VAL A 36 -10.04 -16.82 -9.93
C VAL A 36 -10.00 -16.35 -8.48
N GLU A 37 -8.88 -16.60 -7.82
CA GLU A 37 -8.63 -16.09 -6.48
C GLU A 37 -7.56 -15.02 -6.53
N VAL A 38 -7.74 -13.96 -5.75
CA VAL A 38 -6.81 -12.85 -5.62
C VAL A 38 -6.44 -12.70 -4.14
N VAL A 39 -5.15 -12.74 -3.82
CA VAL A 39 -4.60 -12.61 -2.46
C VAL A 39 -3.78 -11.31 -2.39
N ASP A 40 -4.12 -10.35 -1.53
CA ASP A 40 -3.43 -9.03 -1.41
C ASP A 40 -3.19 -8.30 -2.77
N GLY A 41 -4.00 -8.58 -3.78
CA GLY A 41 -3.82 -8.04 -5.14
C GLY A 41 -2.91 -8.86 -6.07
N ASP A 42 -2.42 -10.02 -5.66
CA ASP A 42 -1.74 -11.01 -6.51
C ASP A 42 -2.65 -12.20 -6.86
N LEU A 43 -2.39 -12.87 -7.99
CA LEU A 43 -3.09 -14.06 -8.47
C LEU A 43 -2.30 -15.32 -8.08
N PRO A 44 -2.62 -15.97 -6.94
CA PRO A 44 -1.93 -17.17 -6.49
C PRO A 44 -1.99 -18.34 -7.47
N GLN A 45 -3.05 -18.50 -8.28
CA GLN A 45 -3.13 -19.56 -9.30
C GLN A 45 -2.41 -19.24 -10.61
N LEU A 46 -1.88 -18.01 -10.77
CA LEU A 46 -1.07 -17.60 -11.92
C LEU A 46 0.33 -17.17 -11.47
N ASP A 47 1.08 -18.10 -10.87
CA ASP A 47 2.49 -17.94 -10.49
C ASP A 47 2.84 -16.61 -9.76
N GLY A 48 1.91 -16.04 -8.99
CA GLY A 48 2.12 -14.76 -8.29
C GLY A 48 2.16 -13.55 -9.23
N ALA A 49 1.23 -13.49 -10.18
CA ALA A 49 1.01 -12.32 -11.03
C ALA A 49 0.27 -11.21 -10.28
N THR A 50 0.66 -9.96 -10.44
CA THR A 50 0.02 -8.82 -9.77
C THR A 50 -1.17 -8.31 -10.58
N VAL A 51 -2.30 -8.07 -9.92
CA VAL A 51 -3.54 -7.52 -10.48
C VAL A 51 -3.45 -6.00 -10.55
N PHE A 52 -3.74 -5.43 -11.72
CA PHE A 52 -3.74 -3.98 -11.96
C PHE A 52 -5.14 -3.41 -12.00
N ASP A 53 -6.08 -4.15 -12.58
CA ASP A 53 -7.49 -3.78 -12.61
C ASP A 53 -8.39 -5.02 -12.65
N VAL A 54 -9.61 -4.83 -12.12
CA VAL A 54 -10.68 -5.82 -12.16
C VAL A 54 -11.99 -5.12 -12.47
N TRP A 55 -12.81 -5.75 -13.30
CA TRP A 55 -14.18 -5.33 -13.56
C TRP A 55 -15.10 -6.52 -13.79
N ALA A 56 -16.38 -6.33 -13.58
CA ALA A 56 -17.41 -7.32 -13.93
C ALA A 56 -18.16 -6.89 -15.20
N ASP A 57 -18.59 -7.86 -15.99
CA ASP A 57 -19.53 -7.69 -17.10
C ASP A 57 -20.62 -8.78 -17.10
N ALA A 58 -21.37 -8.89 -18.19
CA ALA A 58 -22.45 -9.89 -18.30
C ALA A 58 -21.94 -11.35 -18.33
N GLY A 59 -20.65 -11.58 -18.60
CA GLY A 59 -20.02 -12.89 -18.70
C GLY A 59 -19.18 -13.28 -17.49
N GLY A 60 -19.20 -12.49 -16.40
CA GLY A 60 -18.44 -12.74 -15.17
C GLY A 60 -17.45 -11.63 -14.86
N PHE A 61 -16.29 -12.01 -14.35
CA PHE A 61 -15.20 -11.12 -13.97
C PHE A 61 -14.11 -11.08 -15.03
N GLN A 62 -13.53 -9.91 -15.22
CA GLN A 62 -12.35 -9.69 -16.05
C GLN A 62 -11.27 -8.99 -15.23
N LEU A 63 -10.03 -9.44 -15.35
CA LEU A 63 -8.88 -8.92 -14.63
C LEU A 63 -7.76 -8.65 -15.63
N ARG A 64 -7.01 -7.56 -15.46
CA ARG A 64 -5.67 -7.47 -16.03
C ARG A 64 -4.66 -7.65 -14.93
N ALA A 65 -3.75 -8.58 -15.16
CA ALA A 65 -2.66 -8.88 -14.28
C ALA A 65 -1.35 -8.93 -15.08
N ALA A 66 -0.22 -8.93 -14.40
CA ALA A 66 1.03 -9.32 -15.01
C ALA A 66 1.95 -10.02 -14.04
N LEU A 67 2.66 -11.02 -14.56
CA LEU A 67 3.85 -11.53 -13.92
C LEU A 67 4.99 -10.55 -14.17
N ILE A 68 5.51 -9.94 -13.11
CA ILE A 68 6.70 -9.10 -13.21
C ILE A 68 7.88 -9.88 -12.65
N ARG A 69 8.91 -10.06 -13.48
CA ARG A 69 10.18 -10.70 -13.12
C ARG A 69 11.32 -9.83 -13.62
N GLU A 70 12.08 -9.27 -12.68
CA GLU A 70 13.20 -8.36 -12.94
C GLU A 70 12.79 -7.17 -13.83
N SER A 71 13.06 -7.25 -15.13
CA SER A 71 12.76 -6.23 -16.14
C SER A 71 11.76 -6.69 -17.19
N ARG A 72 11.12 -7.85 -17.00
CA ARG A 72 10.13 -8.43 -17.93
C ARG A 72 8.75 -8.43 -17.30
N ALA A 73 7.75 -8.00 -18.07
CA ALA A 73 6.35 -8.04 -17.70
C ALA A 73 5.60 -8.96 -18.65
N VAL A 74 4.91 -9.96 -18.10
CA VAL A 74 4.06 -10.89 -18.86
C VAL A 74 2.61 -10.56 -18.54
N PRO A 75 1.92 -9.76 -19.37
CA PRO A 75 0.56 -9.34 -19.09
C PRO A 75 -0.46 -10.43 -19.43
N PHE A 76 -1.45 -10.57 -18.55
CA PHE A 76 -2.59 -11.45 -18.69
C PHE A 76 -3.89 -10.65 -18.70
N LEU A 77 -4.80 -11.02 -19.58
CA LEU A 77 -6.22 -10.70 -19.50
C LEU A 77 -6.95 -11.96 -19.05
N VAL A 78 -7.40 -11.97 -17.81
CA VAL A 78 -8.08 -13.11 -17.19
C VAL A 78 -9.57 -12.90 -17.26
N ARG A 79 -10.32 -13.93 -17.66
CA ARG A 79 -11.78 -14.02 -17.56
C ARG A 79 -12.12 -15.11 -16.57
N ALA A 80 -13.03 -14.83 -15.64
CA ALA A 80 -13.46 -15.81 -14.65
C ALA A 80 -14.97 -15.75 -14.38
N ALA A 81 -15.62 -16.90 -14.20
CA ALA A 81 -17.03 -16.92 -13.82
C ALA A 81 -17.24 -16.49 -12.36
N ARG A 82 -16.26 -16.80 -11.48
CA ARG A 82 -16.24 -16.44 -10.06
C ARG A 82 -14.94 -15.74 -9.67
N LEU A 83 -15.03 -14.82 -8.71
CA LEU A 83 -13.88 -14.13 -8.12
C LEU A 83 -13.91 -14.32 -6.60
N ARG A 84 -12.81 -14.82 -6.06
CA ARG A 84 -12.55 -14.96 -4.63
C ARG A 84 -11.43 -14.00 -4.25
N ILE A 85 -11.59 -13.27 -3.14
CA ILE A 85 -10.57 -12.35 -2.64
C ILE A 85 -10.20 -12.80 -1.23
N GLU A 86 -8.93 -13.02 -0.99
CA GLU A 86 -8.35 -13.33 0.32
C GLU A 86 -7.37 -12.21 0.72
N ASP A 87 -7.28 -11.91 2.03
CA ASP A 87 -6.32 -10.96 2.61
C ASP A 87 -6.20 -9.60 1.89
N SER A 88 -7.33 -9.02 1.43
CA SER A 88 -7.32 -7.72 0.76
C SER A 88 -7.35 -6.53 1.73
N ASP A 89 -6.63 -5.46 1.37
CA ASP A 89 -6.67 -4.16 2.05
C ASP A 89 -7.91 -3.31 1.69
N GLY A 90 -8.91 -3.88 1.01
CA GLY A 90 -10.19 -3.23 0.68
C GLY A 90 -10.20 -2.46 -0.64
N ARG A 91 -9.03 -2.27 -1.28
CA ARG A 91 -8.92 -1.51 -2.54
C ARG A 91 -9.48 -2.25 -3.73
N LEU A 92 -9.37 -3.57 -3.74
CA LEU A 92 -9.86 -4.40 -4.83
C LEU A 92 -11.39 -4.45 -4.84
N GLU A 93 -11.99 -4.56 -3.66
CA GLU A 93 -13.43 -4.50 -3.45
C GLU A 93 -14.00 -3.13 -3.83
N ALA A 94 -13.29 -2.05 -3.53
CA ALA A 94 -13.68 -0.70 -3.94
C ALA A 94 -13.74 -0.53 -5.47
N LEU A 95 -12.88 -1.24 -6.22
CA LEU A 95 -12.91 -1.27 -7.68
C LEU A 95 -14.10 -2.08 -8.24
N LEU A 96 -14.59 -3.06 -7.48
CA LEU A 96 -15.65 -4.00 -7.88
C LEU A 96 -17.08 -3.48 -7.62
N GLY A 97 -17.26 -2.51 -6.74
CA GLY A 97 -18.58 -1.95 -6.41
C GLY A 97 -19.49 -2.90 -5.59
N GLU A 98 -20.82 -2.79 -5.76
CA GLU A 98 -21.83 -3.37 -4.84
C GLU A 98 -22.20 -4.87 -5.05
N ARG A 99 -21.51 -5.65 -5.90
CA ARG A 99 -21.84 -7.07 -6.13
C ARG A 99 -20.91 -8.01 -5.33
N ARG A 100 -21.46 -8.63 -4.28
CA ARG A 100 -20.78 -9.52 -3.30
C ARG A 100 -21.24 -11.00 -3.46
N PRO A 101 -20.42 -12.01 -3.07
CA PRO A 101 -20.06 -12.23 -1.66
C PRO A 101 -18.56 -12.42 -1.42
N VAL A 102 -17.99 -11.68 -0.47
CA VAL A 102 -16.71 -12.06 0.16
C VAL A 102 -16.94 -12.06 1.67
N ALA A 103 -16.60 -13.18 2.29
CA ALA A 103 -16.70 -13.41 3.72
C ALA A 103 -15.82 -12.40 4.46
N THR A 104 -16.40 -11.69 5.42
CA THR A 104 -15.72 -10.71 6.26
C THR A 104 -14.90 -11.42 7.34
N VAL A 105 -13.59 -11.30 7.31
CA VAL A 105 -12.71 -11.53 8.48
C VAL A 105 -11.57 -10.51 8.45
N GLY A 106 -11.44 -9.71 9.53
CA GLY A 106 -10.18 -9.06 9.93
C GLY A 106 -9.81 -7.74 9.26
N GLU A 107 -10.17 -6.63 9.89
CA GLU A 107 -9.72 -5.28 9.56
C GLU A 107 -8.22 -5.11 9.88
N LEU A 108 -7.36 -5.03 8.87
CA LEU A 108 -6.04 -4.40 8.98
C LEU A 108 -5.83 -3.52 7.75
N GLU A 109 -6.39 -2.30 7.77
CA GLU A 109 -5.84 -1.21 6.95
C GLU A 109 -4.31 -1.24 7.12
N ARG A 110 -3.50 -1.20 6.05
CA ARG A 110 -2.04 -1.09 6.21
C ARG A 110 -1.75 0.19 7.00
N GLN A 111 -1.46 0.04 8.29
CA GLN A 111 -1.26 1.17 9.19
C GLN A 111 0.16 1.69 9.04
N ALA A 112 0.31 2.91 8.54
CA ALA A 112 1.58 3.64 8.62
C ALA A 112 1.99 3.86 10.08
N CYS A 113 1.05 3.98 11.02
CA CYS A 113 1.36 4.08 12.44
C CYS A 113 0.36 3.28 13.29
N ALA A 114 0.75 2.06 13.67
CA ALA A 114 -0.06 1.20 14.54
C ALA A 114 -0.38 1.86 15.90
N CYS A 115 0.56 2.62 16.48
CA CYS A 115 0.34 3.31 17.76
C CYS A 115 -0.73 4.41 17.70
N ARG A 116 -1.10 4.89 16.50
CA ARG A 116 -2.05 5.98 16.30
C ARG A 116 -3.22 5.60 15.41
N GLY A 117 -3.27 4.35 14.93
CA GLY A 117 -4.25 3.90 13.94
C GLY A 117 -4.22 4.72 12.64
N ILE A 118 -3.05 5.21 12.21
CA ILE A 118 -2.96 6.01 10.97
C ILE A 118 -2.74 5.09 9.79
N SER A 119 -3.62 5.15 8.79
CA SER A 119 -3.52 4.41 7.54
C SER A 119 -2.38 4.89 6.65
N ALA A 120 -1.85 4.01 5.80
CA ALA A 120 -0.86 4.35 4.79
C ALA A 120 -1.39 5.39 3.78
N ASP A 121 -2.70 5.37 3.49
CA ASP A 121 -3.34 6.32 2.57
C ASP A 121 -3.26 7.77 3.05
N ALA A 122 -3.35 8.00 4.37
CA ALA A 122 -3.14 9.32 4.94
C ALA A 122 -1.73 9.86 4.61
N VAL A 123 -0.71 8.98 4.64
CA VAL A 123 0.67 9.31 4.29
C VAL A 123 0.81 9.57 2.80
N TYR A 124 0.27 8.69 1.94
CA TYR A 124 0.32 8.89 0.48
C TYR A 124 -0.36 10.19 0.06
N GLY A 125 -1.53 10.51 0.64
CA GLY A 125 -2.21 11.77 0.41
C GLY A 125 -1.38 12.99 0.83
N ALA A 126 -0.64 12.91 1.93
CA ALA A 126 0.25 13.98 2.36
C ALA A 126 1.47 14.15 1.43
N VAL A 127 2.06 13.05 0.95
CA VAL A 127 3.13 13.09 -0.07
C VAL A 127 2.61 13.71 -1.36
N ALA A 128 1.41 13.34 -1.82
CA ALA A 128 0.78 13.92 -3.01
C ALA A 128 0.57 15.44 -2.87
N ARG A 129 0.24 15.93 -1.67
CA ARG A 129 0.11 17.37 -1.34
C ARG A 129 1.45 18.11 -1.19
N GLY A 130 2.57 17.44 -1.40
CA GLY A 130 3.88 18.07 -1.40
C GLY A 130 4.71 17.88 -0.14
N CYS A 131 4.33 16.98 0.79
CA CYS A 131 5.22 16.63 1.90
C CYS A 131 6.47 15.90 1.38
N ARG A 132 7.65 16.38 1.76
CA ARG A 132 8.96 15.86 1.34
C ARG A 132 9.89 15.53 2.53
N THR A 133 9.41 15.70 3.76
CA THR A 133 10.17 15.35 4.97
C THR A 133 9.29 14.58 5.95
N VAL A 134 9.91 13.78 6.81
CA VAL A 134 9.20 13.03 7.86
C VAL A 134 8.55 13.97 8.87
N ASP A 135 9.15 15.14 9.17
CA ASP A 135 8.53 16.14 10.04
C ASP A 135 7.27 16.76 9.40
N GLN A 136 7.27 16.98 8.09
CA GLN A 136 6.07 17.43 7.36
C GLN A 136 4.97 16.37 7.39
N LEU A 137 5.30 15.09 7.15
CA LEU A 137 4.34 13.98 7.26
C LEU A 137 3.77 13.88 8.67
N LYS A 138 4.62 13.97 9.70
CA LYS A 138 4.23 14.01 11.11
C LYS A 138 3.22 15.11 11.40
N ARG A 139 3.46 16.34 10.91
CA ARG A 139 2.53 17.47 11.11
C ARG A 139 1.22 17.28 10.34
N ALA A 140 1.28 16.77 9.12
CA ALA A 140 0.12 16.62 8.25
C ALA A 140 -0.81 15.46 8.64
N THR A 141 -0.26 14.38 9.21
CA THR A 141 -0.99 13.11 9.40
C THR A 141 -0.98 12.61 10.85
N ARG A 142 -0.22 13.25 11.75
CA ARG A 142 -0.02 12.81 13.14
C ARG A 142 0.67 11.46 13.29
N VAL A 143 1.31 10.93 12.24
CA VAL A 143 2.26 9.81 12.39
C VAL A 143 3.38 10.18 13.36
N ALA A 144 3.98 9.16 13.99
CA ALA A 144 5.03 9.30 14.99
C ALA A 144 4.64 10.04 16.30
N PHE A 145 3.36 10.33 16.55
CA PHE A 145 2.87 10.85 17.84
C PHE A 145 2.52 9.77 18.87
N GLY A 146 2.65 8.48 18.52
CA GLY A 146 2.37 7.38 19.44
C GLY A 146 3.46 7.20 20.50
N GLU A 147 3.24 6.27 21.44
CA GLU A 147 4.20 5.93 22.50
C GLU A 147 5.57 5.46 21.97
N CYS A 148 5.60 4.91 20.76
CA CYS A 148 6.84 4.56 20.09
C CYS A 148 7.64 5.78 19.59
N GLN A 149 7.07 6.99 19.62
CA GLN A 149 7.68 8.26 19.17
C GLN A 149 8.30 8.20 17.76
N GLY A 150 7.69 7.41 16.87
CA GLY A 150 8.15 7.27 15.49
C GLY A 150 9.15 6.15 15.23
N ARG A 151 9.68 5.48 16.27
CA ARG A 151 10.68 4.40 16.11
C ARG A 151 10.28 3.30 15.11
N ARG A 152 8.99 2.99 15.03
CA ARG A 152 8.46 1.94 14.15
C ARG A 152 8.12 2.43 12.74
N CYS A 153 7.61 3.65 12.61
CA CYS A 153 7.06 4.15 11.35
C CYS A 153 8.05 5.02 10.57
N VAL A 154 8.97 5.71 11.22
CA VAL A 154 9.92 6.64 10.57
C VAL A 154 10.78 5.96 9.49
N PRO A 155 11.35 4.76 9.68
CA PRO A 155 12.13 4.10 8.62
C PRO A 155 11.30 3.87 7.35
N TRP A 156 10.06 3.39 7.52
CA TRP A 156 9.13 3.21 6.42
C TRP A 156 8.75 4.55 5.76
N LEU A 157 8.50 5.60 6.54
CA LEU A 157 8.19 6.94 6.01
C LEU A 157 9.37 7.51 5.19
N ALA A 158 10.61 7.30 5.63
CA ALA A 158 11.80 7.73 4.92
C ALA A 158 11.94 7.02 3.57
N GLU A 159 11.71 5.70 3.55
CA GLU A 159 11.71 4.90 2.33
C GLU A 159 10.65 5.40 1.32
N ARG A 160 9.45 5.75 1.78
CA ARG A 160 8.38 6.31 0.93
C ARG A 160 8.68 7.71 0.40
N LEU A 161 9.58 8.44 1.06
CA LEU A 161 10.07 9.74 0.61
C LEU A 161 11.36 9.62 -0.23
N GLU A 162 11.83 8.40 -0.50
CA GLU A 162 13.12 8.12 -1.17
C GLU A 162 14.31 8.79 -0.46
N LEU A 163 14.28 8.81 0.88
CA LEU A 163 15.33 9.40 1.70
C LEU A 163 16.24 8.31 2.26
N ALA A 164 17.54 8.57 2.25
CA ALA A 164 18.51 7.72 2.93
C ALA A 164 18.29 7.78 4.46
N PRO A 165 18.61 6.70 5.21
CA PRO A 165 18.41 6.65 6.67
C PRO A 165 19.12 7.79 7.45
N ASP A 166 20.25 8.26 6.93
CA ASP A 166 21.08 9.33 7.48
C ASP A 166 20.66 10.73 7.01
N ASP A 167 19.71 10.84 6.09
CA ASP A 167 19.22 12.13 5.60
C ASP A 167 18.51 12.89 6.75
N PRO A 168 18.86 14.16 7.03
CA PRO A 168 18.18 14.96 8.05
C PRO A 168 16.66 15.08 7.85
N ARG A 169 16.17 14.98 6.60
CA ARG A 169 14.74 14.99 6.25
C ARG A 169 14.03 13.68 6.61
N ALA A 170 14.78 12.58 6.76
CA ALA A 170 14.30 11.28 7.19
C ALA A 170 14.19 11.18 8.72
N GLN A 171 14.72 12.15 9.45
CA GLN A 171 14.85 12.08 10.90
C GLN A 171 13.82 12.94 11.62
N LEU A 172 13.36 12.45 12.77
CA LEU A 172 12.64 13.25 13.75
C LEU A 172 13.61 13.71 14.82
N ARG A 173 13.48 14.97 15.24
CA ARG A 173 14.21 15.47 16.41
C ARG A 173 13.66 14.78 17.67
N PRO A 174 14.44 13.91 18.35
CA PRO A 174 14.00 13.30 19.60
C PRO A 174 13.78 14.40 20.64
N ARG A 175 12.70 14.27 21.42
CA ARG A 175 12.45 15.15 22.57
C ARG A 175 12.45 14.30 23.84
N PRO A 176 13.10 14.75 24.92
CA PRO A 176 12.97 14.09 26.21
C PRO A 176 11.50 14.04 26.66
N PRO A 177 11.08 12.95 27.33
CA PRO A 177 11.85 11.74 27.61
C PRO A 177 11.92 10.78 26.40
N LEU A 178 13.05 10.07 26.23
CA LEU A 178 13.28 9.13 25.11
C LEU A 178 12.31 7.92 25.10
N VAL A 179 11.80 7.57 26.27
CA VAL A 179 10.75 6.57 26.48
C VAL A 179 9.69 7.19 27.38
N PRO A 180 8.42 6.77 27.29
CA PRO A 180 7.41 7.20 28.25
C PRO A 180 7.86 6.85 29.68
N VAL A 181 7.87 7.84 30.57
CA VAL A 181 8.17 7.68 31.99
C VAL A 181 6.98 8.18 32.79
N PRO A 182 6.49 7.45 33.81
CA PRO A 182 5.41 7.92 34.67
C PRO A 182 5.75 9.27 35.33
N ALA A 183 4.76 10.16 35.42
CA ALA A 183 4.96 11.47 36.02
C ALA A 183 5.38 11.40 37.50
N SER A 184 5.00 10.35 38.22
CA SER A 184 5.41 10.11 39.62
C SER A 184 6.92 9.97 39.77
N ILE A 185 7.60 9.36 38.79
CA ILE A 185 9.06 9.25 38.78
C ILE A 185 9.69 10.64 38.63
N LEU A 186 9.19 11.45 37.70
CA LEU A 186 9.68 12.81 37.52
C LEU A 186 9.44 13.67 38.77
N ALA A 187 8.28 13.51 39.41
CA ALA A 187 7.93 14.20 40.65
C ALA A 187 8.85 13.80 41.82
N ALA A 188 9.28 12.54 41.89
CA ALA A 188 10.24 12.07 42.89
C ALA A 188 11.60 12.78 42.80
N PHE A 189 11.97 13.28 41.61
CA PHE A 189 13.18 14.05 41.37
C PHE A 189 12.96 15.58 41.36
N ALA A 190 11.73 16.06 41.55
CA ALA A 190 11.40 17.49 41.47
C ALA A 190 12.00 18.34 42.62
N GLY A 191 12.61 17.71 43.62
CA GLY A 191 13.33 18.36 44.72
C GLY A 191 14.83 18.07 44.78
N THR A 192 15.36 17.15 43.96
CA THR A 192 16.78 16.86 43.90
C THR A 192 17.45 17.83 42.94
N ARG A 193 18.14 18.85 43.48
CA ARG A 193 19.08 19.65 42.69
C ARG A 193 20.26 18.74 42.25
N PRO A 194 20.77 18.91 41.02
CA PRO A 194 21.97 18.21 40.59
C PRO A 194 23.19 18.58 41.44
#